data_AF-A0A804ML68-F1
#
_entry.id   AF-A0A804ML68-F1
#
_cell.length_a   1.000
_cell.length_b   1.000
_cell.length_c   1.000
_cell.angle_alpha   90.00
_cell.angle_beta   90.00
_cell.angle_gamma   90.00
#
_symmetry.space_group_name_H-M   'P 1'
#
loop_
_entity.id
_entity.type
_entity.pdbx_description
1 polymer ?
#
loop_
_entity_poly.entity_id
_entity_poly.type
_entity_poly.pdbx_seq_one_letter_code
_entity_poly.pdbx_strand_id
1 'polypeptide(L)'
;MGDGSVAFASAQLKEGTASFFPMELPARAAAALSASGSFDGSRGGMHSSRPDRILREIVSDSMLAMAQVLQDFPCETLEVLRETVRSMVDAPEKRDKLSSLPRKLERRSDLTAEVLGRANKTQLEILVAIKTGMATFVTGKGRVSVSELVEMFLKTRCRNMNCKSAVPVDDCECKICSTKKGFCSACMCPVCQKFDCAANTCSWVGCDVCSHWCHAACALEKNLIRPGPTLKGAMGTTEMQFQCLGCNHASEMFGFVKEVFNCCAEN
;
A
#
# COMPACT_ATOMS: atom_id res chain seq x y z
N MET A 1 33.66 -48.90 -7.86
CA MET A 1 32.33 -49.53 -7.71
C MET A 1 32.04 -49.64 -6.24
N GLY A 2 31.05 -48.89 -5.75
CA GLY A 2 30.74 -48.81 -4.32
C GLY A 2 29.82 -47.62 -4.06
N ASP A 3 28.60 -47.69 -4.60
CA ASP A 3 27.55 -46.68 -4.40
C ASP A 3 27.01 -46.80 -2.97
N GLY A 4 27.50 -45.95 -2.08
CA GLY A 4 27.00 -45.80 -0.72
C GLY A 4 25.75 -44.96 -0.67
N SER A 5 24.59 -45.57 -0.93
CA SER A 5 23.27 -44.94 -0.77
C SER A 5 23.01 -44.63 0.71
N VAL A 6 22.98 -43.35 1.05
CA VAL A 6 22.62 -42.85 2.39
C VAL A 6 21.09 -42.80 2.49
N ALA A 7 20.53 -43.68 3.32
CA ALA A 7 19.11 -43.73 3.62
C ALA A 7 18.71 -42.56 4.54
N PHE A 8 17.75 -41.74 4.09
CA PHE A 8 17.14 -40.70 4.89
C PHE A 8 16.21 -41.32 5.95
N ALA A 9 16.60 -41.22 7.22
CA ALA A 9 15.73 -41.56 8.33
C ALA A 9 14.68 -40.44 8.51
N SER A 10 13.42 -40.75 8.20
CA SER A 10 12.25 -39.92 8.49
C SER A 10 12.04 -39.83 10.00
N ALA A 11 12.56 -38.78 10.64
CA ALA A 11 12.26 -38.47 12.03
C ALA A 11 10.83 -37.93 12.13
N GLN A 12 9.98 -38.66 12.86
CA GLN A 12 8.61 -38.28 13.17
C GLN A 12 8.57 -36.92 13.87
N LEU A 13 7.96 -35.93 13.22
CA LEU A 13 7.63 -34.64 13.78
C LEU A 13 6.63 -34.84 14.92
N LYS A 14 7.12 -34.67 16.16
CA LYS A 14 6.27 -34.55 17.35
C LYS A 14 5.43 -33.27 17.22
N GLU A 15 4.14 -33.47 17.05
CA GLU A 15 3.09 -32.49 17.20
C GLU A 15 3.18 -31.80 18.57
N GLY A 16 3.06 -30.47 18.57
CA GLY A 16 2.80 -29.71 19.79
C GLY A 16 3.74 -28.54 20.03
N THR A 17 3.71 -27.52 19.17
CA THR A 17 3.99 -26.15 19.61
C THR A 17 3.06 -25.22 18.87
N ALA A 18 2.03 -24.77 19.59
CA ALA A 18 1.02 -23.84 19.13
C ALA A 18 1.67 -22.55 18.64
N SER A 19 1.49 -22.25 17.35
CA SER A 19 1.84 -20.95 16.78
C SER A 19 0.91 -19.89 17.37
N PHE A 20 1.43 -19.14 18.34
CA PHE A 20 0.82 -17.91 18.87
C PHE A 20 0.91 -16.81 17.79
N PHE A 21 -0.03 -16.80 16.85
CA PHE A 21 -0.31 -15.62 16.04
C PHE A 21 -1.44 -14.84 16.71
N PRO A 22 -1.26 -13.55 17.05
CA PRO A 22 -2.35 -12.72 17.53
C PRO A 22 -3.34 -12.46 16.38
N MET A 23 -4.32 -13.35 16.22
CA MET A 23 -5.62 -12.96 15.71
C MET A 23 -6.37 -12.35 16.88
N GLU A 24 -6.90 -11.14 16.70
CA GLU A 24 -8.23 -10.73 17.16
C GLU A 24 -8.38 -9.20 17.07
N LEU A 25 -9.51 -8.75 16.49
CA LEU A 25 -10.52 -7.83 17.06
C LEU A 25 -11.24 -6.93 16.01
N PRO A 26 -12.51 -6.53 16.26
CA PRO A 26 -13.62 -6.89 15.37
C PRO A 26 -14.34 -5.71 14.67
N ALA A 27 -15.06 -6.04 13.59
CA ALA A 27 -15.91 -5.10 12.86
C ALA A 27 -17.27 -4.91 13.56
N ARG A 28 -17.55 -3.67 13.99
CA ARG A 28 -18.84 -3.25 14.55
C ARG A 28 -19.84 -2.88 13.44
N ALA A 29 -21.08 -3.29 13.65
CA ALA A 29 -22.27 -2.94 12.88
C ALA A 29 -22.68 -1.46 13.04
N ALA A 30 -23.26 -0.86 12.00
CA ALA A 30 -24.12 0.32 12.12
C ALA A 30 -25.16 0.35 10.98
N ALA A 31 -26.42 0.55 11.37
CA ALA A 31 -27.62 0.49 10.56
C ALA A 31 -27.75 1.66 9.58
N ALA A 32 -28.23 1.38 8.37
CA ALA A 32 -28.56 2.39 7.36
C ALA A 32 -30.01 2.86 7.54
N LEU A 33 -30.18 4.16 7.79
CA LEU A 33 -31.47 4.84 7.78
C LEU A 33 -31.76 5.39 6.37
N SER A 34 -32.97 5.13 5.92
CA SER A 34 -33.58 5.60 4.69
C SER A 34 -34.12 7.02 4.87
N ALA A 35 -33.87 7.91 3.91
CA ALA A 35 -34.63 9.16 3.78
C ALA A 35 -34.80 9.50 2.29
N SER A 36 -36.05 9.44 1.83
CA SER A 36 -36.53 9.83 0.51
C SER A 36 -36.97 11.29 0.53
N GLY A 37 -36.57 12.08 -0.47
CA GLY A 37 -37.10 13.41 -0.73
C GLY A 37 -37.00 13.75 -2.21
N SER A 38 -38.11 14.16 -2.80
CA SER A 38 -38.27 14.57 -4.21
C SER A 38 -38.19 16.09 -4.33
N PHE A 39 -37.40 16.64 -5.26
CA PHE A 39 -37.52 18.04 -5.72
C PHE A 39 -37.00 18.24 -7.17
N ASP A 40 -37.49 19.32 -7.77
CA ASP A 40 -37.62 19.68 -9.19
C ASP A 40 -36.45 20.53 -9.75
N GLY A 41 -36.26 20.50 -11.07
CA GLY A 41 -35.76 21.65 -11.86
C GLY A 41 -34.24 21.83 -12.08
N SER A 42 -33.71 21.20 -13.13
CA SER A 42 -32.55 21.52 -14.01
C SER A 42 -31.15 21.92 -13.48
N ARG A 43 -30.98 22.44 -12.25
CA ARG A 43 -29.66 22.42 -11.55
C ARG A 43 -29.68 21.48 -10.35
N GLY A 44 -30.88 21.15 -9.85
CA GLY A 44 -31.13 20.13 -8.82
C GLY A 44 -30.86 18.69 -9.25
N GLY A 45 -30.59 18.43 -10.54
CA GLY A 45 -30.36 17.08 -11.06
C GLY A 45 -29.14 16.37 -10.46
N MET A 46 -28.12 17.13 -10.05
CA MET A 46 -26.97 16.53 -9.37
C MET A 46 -27.23 16.24 -7.91
N HIS A 47 -27.90 17.15 -7.19
CA HIS A 47 -28.28 16.95 -5.79
C HIS A 47 -29.17 15.71 -5.59
N SER A 48 -29.94 15.34 -6.62
CA SER A 48 -30.80 14.15 -6.65
C SER A 48 -30.14 12.91 -7.28
N SER A 49 -28.93 13.05 -7.84
CA SER A 49 -28.23 11.93 -8.47
C SER A 49 -27.70 10.94 -7.42
N ARG A 50 -27.68 9.65 -7.78
CA ARG A 50 -27.11 8.61 -6.92
C ARG A 50 -25.65 8.95 -6.59
N PRO A 51 -25.19 8.79 -5.33
CA PRO A 51 -23.81 9.10 -4.93
C PRO A 51 -22.75 8.48 -5.84
N ASP A 52 -22.94 7.23 -6.29
CA ASP A 52 -22.05 6.54 -7.23
C ASP A 52 -21.87 7.26 -8.58
N ARG A 53 -22.91 7.96 -9.05
CA ARG A 53 -22.88 8.74 -10.28
C ARG A 53 -22.07 10.02 -10.08
N ILE A 54 -22.32 10.72 -8.98
CA ILE A 54 -21.59 11.94 -8.61
C ILE A 54 -20.09 11.63 -8.46
N LEU A 55 -19.72 10.50 -7.84
CA LEU A 55 -18.32 10.08 -7.74
C LEU A 55 -17.66 9.82 -9.11
N ARG A 56 -18.42 9.27 -10.07
CA ARG A 56 -17.94 9.09 -11.45
C ARG A 56 -17.70 10.44 -12.14
N GLU A 57 -18.57 11.42 -11.91
CA GLU A 57 -18.43 12.78 -12.44
C GLU A 57 -17.26 13.51 -11.78
N ILE A 58 -17.10 13.43 -10.44
CA ILE A 58 -15.91 13.95 -9.71
C ILE A 58 -14.61 13.42 -10.32
N VAL A 59 -14.56 12.13 -10.68
CA VAL A 59 -13.38 11.51 -11.28
C VAL A 59 -13.17 11.90 -12.73
N SER A 60 -14.23 12.13 -13.51
CA SER A 60 -14.14 12.29 -14.96
C SER A 60 -14.10 13.75 -15.41
N ASP A 61 -14.82 14.64 -14.72
CA ASP A 61 -14.99 16.03 -15.11
C ASP A 61 -13.87 16.92 -14.58
N SER A 62 -13.72 18.11 -15.18
CA SER A 62 -12.68 19.06 -14.77
C SER A 62 -12.74 19.39 -13.28
N MET A 63 -11.57 19.58 -12.67
CA MET A 63 -11.47 19.90 -11.24
C MET A 63 -12.27 21.15 -10.88
N LEU A 64 -12.17 22.20 -11.69
CA LEU A 64 -12.83 23.49 -11.47
C LEU A 64 -14.36 23.38 -11.54
N ALA A 65 -14.89 22.67 -12.54
CA ALA A 65 -16.34 22.48 -12.67
C ALA A 65 -16.91 21.74 -11.44
N MET A 66 -16.26 20.65 -11.04
CA MET A 66 -16.70 19.89 -9.88
C MET A 66 -16.46 20.60 -8.55
N ALA A 67 -15.47 21.50 -8.46
CA ALA A 67 -15.30 22.36 -7.29
C ALA A 67 -16.49 23.30 -7.10
N GLN A 68 -17.02 23.90 -8.19
CA GLN A 68 -18.22 24.73 -8.15
C GLN A 68 -19.45 23.91 -7.73
N VAL A 69 -19.66 22.75 -8.35
CA VAL A 69 -20.78 21.85 -8.00
C VAL A 69 -20.73 21.44 -6.53
N LEU A 70 -19.55 21.09 -6.02
CA LEU A 70 -19.39 20.66 -4.62
C LEU A 70 -19.46 21.81 -3.61
N GLN A 71 -19.25 23.06 -4.03
CA GLN A 71 -19.45 24.23 -3.16
C GLN A 71 -20.93 24.48 -2.87
N ASP A 72 -21.80 24.19 -3.83
CA ASP A 72 -23.25 24.36 -3.67
C ASP A 72 -23.90 23.21 -2.88
N PHE A 73 -23.15 22.13 -2.61
CA PHE A 73 -23.68 20.95 -1.92
C PHE A 73 -23.83 21.18 -0.41
N PRO A 74 -24.98 20.82 0.18
CA PRO A 74 -25.13 20.77 1.63
C PRO A 74 -24.09 19.84 2.27
N CYS A 75 -23.69 20.16 3.50
CA CYS A 75 -22.72 19.37 4.27
C CYS A 75 -23.14 17.90 4.35
N GLU A 76 -24.43 17.63 4.52
CA GLU A 76 -25.01 16.28 4.60
C GLU A 76 -24.79 15.50 3.30
N THR A 77 -24.94 16.14 2.14
CA THR A 77 -24.68 15.51 0.85
C THR A 77 -23.20 15.17 0.68
N LEU A 78 -22.30 16.06 1.13
CA LEU A 78 -20.86 15.79 1.10
C LEU A 78 -20.47 14.62 2.02
N GLU A 79 -21.09 14.51 3.20
CA GLU A 79 -20.89 13.36 4.09
C GLU A 79 -21.42 12.06 3.48
N VAL A 80 -22.56 12.08 2.78
CA VAL A 80 -23.06 10.91 2.03
C VAL A 80 -22.07 10.46 0.96
N LEU A 81 -21.43 11.41 0.24
CA LEU A 81 -20.39 11.08 -0.74
C LEU A 81 -19.15 10.46 -0.07
N ARG A 82 -18.68 11.02 1.05
CA ARG A 82 -17.55 10.47 1.82
C ARG A 82 -17.85 9.06 2.33
N GLU A 83 -19.03 8.83 2.89
CA GLU A 83 -19.47 7.51 3.35
C GLU A 83 -19.58 6.53 2.19
N THR A 84 -20.08 6.97 1.03
CA THR A 84 -20.13 6.13 -0.17
C THR A 84 -18.73 5.66 -0.56
N VAL A 85 -17.74 6.58 -0.62
CA VAL A 85 -16.34 6.22 -0.91
C VAL A 85 -15.78 5.26 0.14
N ARG A 86 -16.01 5.53 1.42
CA ARG A 86 -15.56 4.67 2.53
C ARG A 86 -16.11 3.25 2.40
N SER A 87 -17.43 3.13 2.26
CA SER A 87 -18.10 1.85 2.08
C SER A 87 -17.60 1.10 0.84
N MET A 88 -17.24 1.80 -0.23
CA MET A 88 -16.72 1.17 -1.45
C MET A 88 -15.26 0.71 -1.35
N VAL A 89 -14.45 1.39 -0.54
CA VAL A 89 -13.06 1.02 -0.31
C VAL A 89 -12.95 -0.14 0.66
N ASP A 90 -13.74 -0.12 1.74
CA ASP A 90 -13.66 -1.11 2.82
C ASP A 90 -14.38 -2.41 2.46
N ALA A 91 -15.42 -2.36 1.62
CA ALA A 91 -16.25 -3.51 1.31
C ALA A 91 -15.84 -4.19 -0.02
N PRO A 92 -15.28 -5.42 0.00
CA PRO A 92 -14.77 -6.09 -1.18
C PRO A 92 -15.81 -6.28 -2.29
N GLU A 93 -17.06 -6.55 -1.93
CA GLU A 93 -18.19 -6.74 -2.86
C GLU A 93 -18.58 -5.46 -3.61
N LYS A 94 -18.20 -4.28 -3.09
CA LYS A 94 -18.42 -2.98 -3.76
C LYS A 94 -17.22 -2.51 -4.56
N ARG A 95 -16.04 -3.12 -4.40
CA ARG A 95 -14.80 -2.70 -5.08
C ARG A 95 -14.94 -2.76 -6.60
N ASP A 96 -15.71 -3.72 -7.12
CA ASP A 96 -15.96 -3.85 -8.56
C ASP A 96 -16.63 -2.61 -9.16
N LYS A 97 -17.53 -1.95 -8.42
CA LYS A 97 -18.29 -0.77 -8.88
C LYS A 97 -17.38 0.40 -9.27
N LEU A 98 -16.23 0.55 -8.61
CA LEU A 98 -15.26 1.62 -8.87
C LEU A 98 -13.88 1.13 -9.30
N SER A 99 -13.71 -0.16 -9.58
CA SER A 99 -12.44 -0.73 -10.04
C SER A 99 -11.84 0.01 -11.26
N SER A 100 -12.70 0.66 -12.06
CA SER A 100 -12.29 1.49 -13.21
C SER A 100 -11.89 2.93 -12.84
N LEU A 101 -12.32 3.49 -11.71
CA LEU A 101 -12.06 4.89 -11.37
C LEU A 101 -10.59 5.22 -11.13
N PRO A 102 -9.81 4.42 -10.38
CA PRO A 102 -8.37 4.68 -10.23
C PRO A 102 -7.68 4.75 -11.60
N ARG A 103 -8.02 3.84 -12.51
CA ARG A 103 -7.46 3.82 -13.87
C ARG A 103 -7.89 5.04 -14.69
N LYS A 104 -9.13 5.52 -14.53
CA LYS A 104 -9.59 6.77 -15.15
C LYS A 104 -8.83 7.98 -14.60
N LEU A 105 -8.65 8.06 -13.29
CA LEU A 105 -7.85 9.10 -12.64
C LEU A 105 -6.38 9.09 -13.09
N GLU A 106 -5.81 7.92 -13.35
CA GLU A 106 -4.44 7.81 -13.87
C GLU A 106 -4.28 8.34 -15.30
N ARG A 107 -5.36 8.38 -16.09
CA ARG A 107 -5.35 8.90 -17.47
C ARG A 107 -5.56 10.42 -17.56
N ARG A 108 -5.84 11.07 -16.43
CA ARG A 108 -6.10 12.51 -16.39
C ARG A 108 -4.81 13.32 -16.27
N SER A 109 -4.32 13.77 -17.43
CA SER A 109 -3.13 14.63 -17.52
C SER A 109 -3.38 16.07 -17.07
N ASP A 110 -4.64 16.49 -16.96
CA ASP A 110 -5.02 17.83 -16.49
C ASP A 110 -4.82 18.02 -14.98
N LEU A 111 -4.66 16.93 -14.21
CA LEU A 111 -4.50 16.95 -12.75
C LEU A 111 -3.05 17.22 -12.34
N THR A 112 -2.59 18.44 -12.59
CA THR A 112 -1.25 18.91 -12.17
C THR A 112 -1.25 19.36 -10.70
N ALA A 113 -0.07 19.52 -10.11
CA ALA A 113 0.08 20.02 -8.74
C ALA A 113 -0.61 21.38 -8.55
N GLU A 114 -0.53 22.27 -9.54
CA GLU A 114 -1.19 23.58 -9.51
C GLU A 114 -2.71 23.45 -9.49
N VAL A 115 -3.27 22.62 -10.38
CA VAL A 115 -4.73 22.41 -10.47
C VAL A 115 -5.27 21.76 -9.19
N LEU A 116 -4.57 20.74 -8.68
CA LEU A 116 -4.96 20.06 -7.44
C LEU A 116 -4.81 20.96 -6.21
N GLY A 117 -3.81 21.85 -6.19
CA GLY A 117 -3.58 22.80 -5.09
C GLY A 117 -4.67 23.87 -4.97
N ARG A 118 -5.42 24.14 -6.05
CA ARG A 118 -6.58 25.04 -6.06
C ARG A 118 -7.91 24.34 -5.79
N ALA A 119 -7.92 23.01 -5.70
CA ALA A 119 -9.12 22.24 -5.52
C ALA A 119 -9.77 22.46 -4.15
N ASN A 120 -11.09 22.27 -4.08
CA ASN A 120 -11.75 22.12 -2.79
C ASN A 120 -11.18 20.90 -2.04
N LYS A 121 -10.92 21.04 -0.75
CA LYS A 121 -10.34 19.97 0.07
C LYS A 121 -11.14 18.67 0.04
N THR A 122 -12.47 18.74 0.11
CA THR A 122 -13.35 17.56 0.09
C THR A 122 -13.21 16.77 -1.22
N GLN A 123 -13.15 17.48 -2.35
CA GLN A 123 -12.93 16.88 -3.66
C GLN A 123 -11.58 16.16 -3.71
N LEU A 124 -10.54 16.81 -3.19
CA LEU A 124 -9.19 16.24 -3.16
C LEU A 124 -9.10 15.01 -2.24
N GLU A 125 -9.73 15.04 -1.07
CA GLU A 125 -9.83 13.87 -0.17
C GLU A 125 -10.48 12.67 -0.86
N ILE A 126 -11.59 12.89 -1.58
CA ILE A 126 -12.30 11.86 -2.35
C ILE A 126 -11.39 11.29 -3.45
N LEU A 127 -10.72 12.16 -4.21
CA LEU A 127 -9.84 11.76 -5.30
C LEU A 127 -8.63 10.95 -4.80
N VAL A 128 -8.01 11.37 -3.71
CA VAL A 128 -6.91 10.63 -3.08
C VAL A 128 -7.42 9.28 -2.59
N ALA A 129 -8.54 9.23 -1.85
CA ALA A 129 -9.13 7.98 -1.37
C ALA A 129 -9.42 6.97 -2.49
N ILE A 130 -10.01 7.43 -3.60
CA ILE A 130 -10.27 6.60 -4.78
C ILE A 130 -8.95 6.14 -5.41
N LYS A 131 -8.00 7.06 -5.64
CA LYS A 131 -6.73 6.74 -6.31
C LYS A 131 -5.89 5.76 -5.50
N THR A 132 -5.82 5.92 -4.18
CA THR A 132 -5.00 5.09 -3.29
C THR A 132 -5.72 3.85 -2.79
N GLY A 133 -7.05 3.80 -2.91
CA GLY A 133 -7.89 2.75 -2.33
C GLY A 133 -7.86 2.76 -0.80
N MET A 134 -7.89 3.94 -0.17
CA MET A 134 -7.82 4.09 1.29
C MET A 134 -8.92 5.02 1.79
N ALA A 135 -9.79 4.51 2.67
CA ALA A 135 -10.90 5.29 3.20
C ALA A 135 -10.45 6.38 4.20
N THR A 136 -9.24 6.26 4.76
CA THR A 136 -8.72 7.13 5.82
C THR A 136 -8.82 8.62 5.47
N PHE A 137 -8.62 8.98 4.20
CA PHE A 137 -8.68 10.36 3.70
C PHE A 137 -10.08 10.99 3.78
N VAL A 138 -11.14 10.18 3.68
CA VAL A 138 -12.53 10.65 3.76
C VAL A 138 -13.17 10.44 5.13
N THR A 139 -12.42 9.99 6.14
CA THR A 139 -12.95 9.80 7.51
C THR A 139 -13.05 11.09 8.31
N GLY A 140 -12.38 12.18 7.89
CA GLY A 140 -12.25 13.42 8.66
C GLY A 140 -11.39 13.30 9.94
N LYS A 141 -10.95 12.09 10.31
CA LYS A 141 -10.17 11.84 11.54
C LYS A 141 -8.73 12.33 11.45
N GLY A 142 -8.19 12.50 10.24
CA GLY A 142 -6.81 12.92 10.02
C GLY A 142 -6.67 14.40 9.70
N ARG A 143 -5.70 15.07 10.35
CA ARG A 143 -5.21 16.37 9.89
C ARG A 143 -4.23 16.14 8.74
N VAL A 144 -4.73 16.28 7.52
CA VAL A 144 -3.91 16.34 6.30
C VAL A 144 -4.16 17.68 5.62
N SER A 145 -3.09 18.39 5.31
CA SER A 145 -3.13 19.65 4.57
C SER A 145 -3.43 19.39 3.09
N VAL A 146 -3.90 20.43 2.39
CA VAL A 146 -4.11 20.35 0.92
C VAL A 146 -2.79 19.99 0.23
N SER A 147 -1.68 20.60 0.64
CA SER A 147 -0.34 20.30 0.09
C SER A 147 0.02 18.81 0.21
N GLU A 148 -0.15 18.23 1.39
CA GLU A 148 0.13 16.80 1.60
C GLU A 148 -0.80 15.90 0.75
N LEU A 149 -2.09 16.27 0.63
CA LEU A 149 -3.02 15.52 -0.22
C LEU A 149 -2.61 15.58 -1.71
N VAL A 150 -2.13 16.72 -2.19
CA VAL A 150 -1.60 16.87 -3.56
C VAL A 150 -0.39 15.96 -3.76
N GLU A 151 0.57 15.97 -2.83
CA GLU A 151 1.77 15.12 -2.92
C GLU A 151 1.42 13.62 -2.86
N MET A 152 0.47 13.23 -2.01
CA MET A 152 -0.03 11.85 -1.96
C MET A 152 -0.77 11.45 -3.24
N PHE A 153 -1.57 12.36 -3.82
CA PHE A 153 -2.22 12.12 -5.11
C PHE A 153 -1.20 11.91 -6.23
N LEU A 154 -0.15 12.73 -6.26
CA LEU A 154 0.93 12.69 -7.25
C LEU A 154 1.96 11.59 -6.97
N LYS A 155 1.77 10.80 -5.91
CA LYS A 155 2.65 9.69 -5.51
C LYS A 155 4.08 10.17 -5.20
N THR A 156 4.23 11.41 -4.71
CA THR A 156 5.49 11.99 -4.22
C THR A 156 5.59 12.00 -2.69
N ARG A 157 4.50 11.66 -1.99
CA ARG A 157 4.46 11.43 -0.55
C ARG A 157 3.79 10.10 -0.24
N CYS A 158 4.30 9.40 0.77
CA CYS A 158 3.74 8.14 1.23
C CYS A 158 2.28 8.33 1.66
N ARG A 159 1.40 7.49 1.11
CA ARG A 159 -0.05 7.46 1.41
C ARG A 159 -0.38 6.93 2.82
N ASN A 160 0.59 6.35 3.54
CA ASN A 160 0.40 6.00 4.95
C ASN A 160 0.49 7.28 5.80
N MET A 161 -0.63 7.64 6.45
CA MET A 161 -0.76 8.88 7.24
C MET A 161 0.13 8.93 8.47
N ASN A 162 0.65 7.78 8.94
CA ASN A 162 1.61 7.72 10.05
C ASN A 162 3.07 7.84 9.57
N CYS A 163 3.33 7.63 8.27
CA CYS A 163 4.67 7.68 7.69
C CYS A 163 4.92 9.01 6.99
N LYS A 164 4.08 9.37 6.01
CA LYS A 164 4.15 10.64 5.25
C LYS A 164 5.53 10.99 4.65
N SER A 165 6.45 10.03 4.55
CA SER A 165 7.78 10.23 3.97
C SER A 165 7.68 10.63 2.49
N ALA A 166 8.67 11.37 2.00
CA ALA A 166 8.81 11.61 0.57
C ALA A 166 9.07 10.29 -0.18
N VAL A 167 8.54 10.17 -1.39
CA VAL A 167 8.71 8.97 -2.24
C VAL A 167 8.86 9.36 -3.73
N PRO A 168 9.58 8.56 -4.54
CA PRO A 168 10.56 7.57 -4.10
C PRO A 168 11.67 8.25 -3.28
N VAL A 169 12.42 7.47 -2.50
CA VAL A 169 13.65 8.00 -1.89
C VAL A 169 14.61 8.32 -3.04
N ASP A 170 15.28 9.47 -2.95
CA ASP A 170 16.27 9.88 -3.94
C ASP A 170 17.39 8.82 -4.04
N ASP A 171 18.04 8.75 -5.20
CA ASP A 171 19.20 7.88 -5.46
C ASP A 171 18.94 6.36 -5.40
N CYS A 172 17.75 5.91 -5.83
CA CYS A 172 17.46 4.49 -6.03
C CYS A 172 16.87 4.21 -7.42
N GLU A 173 17.66 3.58 -8.29
CA GLU A 173 17.28 3.26 -9.67
C GLU A 173 16.68 1.85 -9.85
N CYS A 174 16.36 1.17 -8.74
CA CYS A 174 15.83 -0.18 -8.83
C CYS A 174 14.46 -0.21 -9.54
N LYS A 175 14.05 -1.37 -10.05
CA LYS A 175 12.81 -1.57 -10.82
C LYS A 175 11.55 -1.06 -10.11
N ILE A 176 11.52 -1.11 -8.77
CA ILE A 176 10.37 -0.65 -8.00
C ILE A 176 10.34 0.89 -7.94
N CYS A 177 11.46 1.52 -7.58
CA CYS A 177 11.57 2.97 -7.48
C CYS A 177 11.43 3.67 -8.84
N SER A 178 12.03 3.11 -9.89
CA SER A 178 11.98 3.69 -11.24
C SER A 178 10.57 3.77 -11.83
N THR A 179 9.64 2.92 -11.38
CA THR A 179 8.24 2.98 -11.81
C THR A 179 7.48 4.19 -11.27
N LYS A 180 8.01 4.87 -10.23
CA LYS A 180 7.35 6.01 -9.52
C LYS A 180 5.89 5.74 -9.17
N LYS A 181 5.56 4.50 -8.79
CA LYS A 181 4.19 4.06 -8.45
C LYS A 181 3.79 4.34 -7.00
N GLY A 182 4.55 5.16 -6.26
CA GLY A 182 4.25 5.54 -4.86
C GLY A 182 4.61 4.48 -3.83
N PHE A 183 5.60 3.63 -4.13
CA PHE A 183 6.18 2.70 -3.15
C PHE A 183 6.98 3.49 -2.11
N CYS A 184 6.73 3.21 -0.82
CA CYS A 184 7.49 3.79 0.29
C CYS A 184 8.35 2.72 0.96
N SER A 185 9.67 2.78 0.78
CA SER A 185 10.61 1.84 1.40
C SER A 185 10.60 1.88 2.93
N ALA A 186 10.17 3.00 3.53
CA ALA A 186 10.12 3.17 4.97
C ALA A 186 8.98 2.41 5.66
N CYS A 187 7.90 2.05 4.95
CA CYS A 187 6.76 1.38 5.60
C CYS A 187 5.96 0.43 4.71
N MET A 188 6.34 0.19 3.45
CA MET A 188 5.61 -0.71 2.56
C MET A 188 6.44 -1.93 2.22
N CYS A 189 5.83 -3.11 2.32
CA CYS A 189 6.41 -4.32 1.76
C CYS A 189 6.21 -4.33 0.23
N PRO A 190 7.26 -4.51 -0.59
CA PRO A 190 7.13 -4.49 -2.05
C PRO A 190 6.33 -5.66 -2.63
N VAL A 191 6.18 -6.76 -1.88
CA VAL A 191 5.40 -7.93 -2.30
C VAL A 191 3.90 -7.69 -2.12
N CYS A 192 3.46 -7.41 -0.89
CA CYS A 192 2.03 -7.31 -0.58
C CYS A 192 1.49 -5.87 -0.59
N GLN A 193 2.36 -4.86 -0.70
CA GLN A 193 2.06 -3.42 -0.69
C GLN A 193 1.31 -2.92 0.56
N LYS A 194 1.24 -3.75 1.61
CA LYS A 194 0.65 -3.37 2.90
C LYS A 194 1.62 -2.49 3.68
N PHE A 195 1.05 -1.64 4.53
CA PHE A 195 1.83 -0.86 5.47
C PHE A 195 2.24 -1.71 6.67
N ASP A 196 3.49 -1.58 7.07
CA ASP A 196 4.00 -2.04 8.35
C ASP A 196 5.10 -1.03 8.71
N CYS A 197 4.89 -0.28 9.78
CA CYS A 197 5.76 0.82 10.21
C CYS A 197 7.04 0.31 10.90
N ALA A 198 7.62 -0.77 10.37
CA ALA A 198 8.79 -1.47 10.92
C ALA A 198 8.68 -1.78 12.42
N ALA A 199 7.46 -1.96 12.95
CA ALA A 199 7.24 -2.18 14.37
C ALA A 199 7.85 -3.51 14.85
N ASN A 200 8.06 -4.45 13.92
CA ASN A 200 8.64 -5.76 14.17
C ASN A 200 9.81 -6.00 13.20
N THR A 201 10.92 -5.26 13.28
CA THR A 201 12.05 -5.38 12.33
C THR A 201 12.57 -6.81 12.14
N CYS A 202 12.46 -7.68 13.15
CA CYS A 202 12.81 -9.10 13.07
C CYS A 202 11.94 -9.92 12.08
N SER A 203 10.78 -9.39 11.65
CA SER A 203 9.92 -10.00 10.64
C SER A 203 10.18 -9.48 9.23
N TRP A 204 11.26 -8.71 9.03
CA TRP A 204 11.64 -8.14 7.74
C TRP A 204 12.98 -8.70 7.24
N VAL A 205 13.10 -8.82 5.93
CA VAL A 205 14.35 -9.11 5.21
C VAL A 205 14.62 -7.98 4.24
N GLY A 206 15.88 -7.56 4.15
CA GLY A 206 16.29 -6.37 3.40
C GLY A 206 17.33 -6.67 2.33
N CYS A 207 17.36 -5.83 1.31
CA CYS A 207 18.47 -5.77 0.37
C CYS A 207 19.54 -4.80 0.89
N ASP A 208 20.77 -5.27 1.02
CA ASP A 208 21.95 -4.47 1.40
C ASP A 208 22.40 -3.46 0.33
N VAL A 209 21.96 -3.60 -0.92
CA VAL A 209 22.26 -2.65 -2.01
C VAL A 209 21.26 -1.50 -2.07
N CYS A 210 19.97 -1.78 -2.19
CA CYS A 210 18.95 -0.73 -2.37
C CYS A 210 18.15 -0.41 -1.10
N SER A 211 18.49 -1.02 0.04
CA SER A 211 17.85 -0.82 1.34
C SER A 211 16.32 -1.00 1.32
N HIS A 212 15.81 -1.81 0.40
CA HIS A 212 14.40 -2.17 0.36
C HIS A 212 14.13 -3.39 1.21
N TRP A 213 13.14 -3.25 2.09
CA TRP A 213 12.74 -4.29 3.03
C TRP A 213 11.44 -4.93 2.58
N CYS A 214 11.33 -6.24 2.79
CA CYS A 214 10.13 -7.05 2.56
C CYS A 214 9.80 -7.83 3.83
N HIS A 215 8.52 -8.06 4.13
CA HIS A 215 8.17 -9.02 5.17
C HIS A 215 8.81 -10.38 4.85
N ALA A 216 9.42 -11.01 5.84
CA ALA A 216 10.03 -12.34 5.71
C ALA A 216 9.02 -13.36 5.20
N ALA A 217 7.79 -13.35 5.74
CA ALA A 217 6.70 -14.23 5.30
C ALA A 217 6.36 -14.04 3.81
N CYS A 218 6.28 -12.80 3.34
CA CYS A 218 6.03 -12.52 1.94
C CYS A 218 7.21 -12.96 1.04
N ALA A 219 8.45 -12.81 1.52
CA ALA A 219 9.63 -13.26 0.80
C ALA A 219 9.67 -14.80 0.69
N LEU A 220 9.31 -15.52 1.75
CA LEU A 220 9.16 -16.98 1.75
C LEU A 220 8.05 -17.43 0.79
N GLU A 221 6.86 -16.85 0.88
CA GLU A 221 5.71 -17.17 0.01
C GLU A 221 6.04 -16.96 -1.49
N LYS A 222 6.89 -15.97 -1.79
CA LYS A 222 7.35 -15.69 -3.16
C LYS A 222 8.65 -16.40 -3.55
N ASN A 223 9.16 -17.31 -2.72
CA ASN A 223 10.42 -18.03 -2.94
C ASN A 223 11.63 -17.10 -3.21
N LEU A 224 11.63 -15.92 -2.59
CA LEU A 224 12.72 -14.96 -2.67
C LEU A 224 13.85 -15.28 -1.69
N ILE A 225 13.58 -16.11 -0.68
CA ILE A 225 14.57 -16.64 0.25
C ILE A 225 14.89 -18.07 -0.17
N ARG A 226 16.13 -18.33 -0.57
CA ARG A 226 16.55 -19.65 -1.07
C ARG A 226 18.05 -19.88 -0.88
N PRO A 227 18.52 -21.14 -0.86
CA PRO A 227 19.94 -21.44 -0.92
C PRO A 227 20.55 -20.89 -2.21
N GLY A 228 21.67 -20.20 -2.10
CA GLY A 228 22.49 -19.71 -3.21
C GLY A 228 23.99 -19.92 -2.93
N PRO A 229 24.86 -19.78 -3.94
CA PRO A 229 26.30 -19.95 -3.76
C PRO A 229 26.87 -18.95 -2.77
N THR A 230 27.69 -19.42 -1.82
CA THR A 230 28.35 -18.53 -0.86
C THR A 230 29.38 -17.64 -1.57
N LEU A 231 29.33 -16.31 -1.40
CA LEU A 231 30.30 -15.41 -2.05
C LEU A 231 31.70 -15.50 -1.42
N LYS A 232 31.77 -15.76 -0.10
CA LYS A 232 33.01 -15.82 0.70
C LYS A 232 33.34 -17.22 1.24
N GLY A 233 32.63 -18.25 0.80
CA GLY A 233 32.73 -19.62 1.36
C GLY A 233 33.66 -20.55 0.57
N ALA A 234 33.88 -21.74 1.10
CA ALA A 234 34.52 -22.82 0.36
C ALA A 234 33.72 -23.14 -0.92
N MET A 235 34.42 -23.42 -2.01
CA MET A 235 33.81 -23.71 -3.31
C MET A 235 32.80 -24.87 -3.18
N GLY A 236 31.57 -24.65 -3.63
CA GLY A 236 30.47 -25.62 -3.53
C GLY A 236 29.59 -25.49 -2.28
N THR A 237 29.91 -24.60 -1.34
CA THR A 237 28.99 -24.29 -0.23
C THR A 237 27.85 -23.38 -0.67
N THR A 238 26.69 -23.56 -0.06
CA THR A 238 25.52 -22.69 -0.26
C THR A 238 25.08 -22.07 1.05
N GLU A 239 24.44 -20.92 0.96
CA GLU A 239 23.87 -20.20 2.10
C GLU A 239 22.49 -19.65 1.75
N MET A 240 21.70 -19.30 2.77
CA MET A 240 20.39 -18.69 2.56
C MET A 240 20.55 -17.24 2.11
N GLN A 241 20.03 -16.92 0.93
CA GLN A 241 20.08 -15.59 0.33
C GLN A 241 18.66 -15.07 0.09
N PHE A 242 18.49 -13.76 0.26
CA PHE A 242 17.29 -13.03 -0.12
C PHE A 242 17.49 -12.33 -1.48
N GLN A 243 16.66 -12.67 -2.45
CA GLN A 243 16.65 -12.04 -3.76
C GLN A 243 15.72 -10.83 -3.78
N CYS A 244 16.30 -9.64 -3.91
CA CYS A 244 15.57 -8.38 -3.92
C CYS A 244 14.68 -8.22 -5.16
N LEU A 245 13.38 -7.98 -4.97
CA LEU A 245 12.45 -7.69 -6.08
C LEU A 245 12.75 -6.37 -6.82
N GLY A 246 13.48 -5.46 -6.17
CA GLY A 246 13.83 -4.16 -6.74
C GLY A 246 14.99 -4.23 -7.72
N CYS A 247 16.15 -4.66 -7.24
CA CYS A 247 17.40 -4.65 -8.00
C CYS A 247 17.89 -6.05 -8.42
N ASN A 248 17.16 -7.11 -8.06
CA ASN A 248 17.53 -8.51 -8.32
C ASN A 248 18.84 -8.97 -7.63
N HIS A 249 19.40 -8.15 -6.75
CA HIS A 249 20.56 -8.51 -5.94
C HIS A 249 20.21 -9.62 -4.94
N ALA A 250 21.16 -10.53 -4.70
CA ALA A 250 21.04 -11.61 -3.74
C ALA A 250 21.84 -11.23 -2.48
N SER A 251 21.14 -10.85 -1.41
CA SER A 251 21.74 -10.47 -0.14
C SER A 251 21.86 -11.69 0.78
N GLU A 252 23.04 -11.93 1.35
CA GLU A 252 23.27 -12.98 2.34
C GLU A 252 22.46 -12.69 3.62
N MET A 253 21.68 -13.64 4.12
CA MET A 253 20.84 -13.40 5.31
C MET A 253 21.64 -13.30 6.62
N PHE A 254 22.78 -13.99 6.69
CA PHE A 254 23.58 -14.11 7.92
C PHE A 254 25.02 -13.62 7.76
N GLY A 255 25.36 -12.99 6.63
CA GLY A 255 26.73 -12.55 6.32
C GLY A 255 27.32 -11.67 7.42
N PHE A 256 26.58 -10.67 7.89
CA PHE A 256 27.05 -9.78 8.96
C PHE A 256 27.22 -10.49 10.30
N VAL A 257 26.31 -11.40 10.68
CA VAL A 257 26.41 -12.17 11.94
C VAL A 257 27.66 -13.05 11.90
N LYS A 258 27.93 -13.64 10.74
CA LYS A 258 29.12 -14.48 10.50
C LYS A 258 30.39 -13.65 10.62
N GLU A 259 30.44 -12.45 10.05
CA GLU A 259 31.58 -11.54 10.18
C GLU A 259 31.83 -11.14 11.62
N VAL A 260 30.79 -10.73 12.36
CA VAL A 260 30.89 -10.38 13.78
C VAL A 260 31.35 -11.59 14.60
N PHE A 261 30.74 -12.76 14.38
CA PHE A 261 31.11 -13.97 15.10
C PHE A 261 32.58 -14.35 14.83
N ASN A 262 33.02 -14.33 13.57
CA ASN A 262 34.41 -14.63 13.23
C ASN A 262 35.39 -13.62 13.83
N CYS A 263 35.07 -12.32 13.83
CA CYS A 263 35.90 -11.30 14.45
C CYS A 263 35.98 -11.44 15.98
N CYS A 264 34.92 -11.92 16.63
CA CYS A 264 34.87 -12.03 18.09
C CYS A 264 35.31 -13.39 18.64
N ALA A 265 35.19 -14.47 17.85
CA ALA A 265 35.49 -15.84 18.28
C ALA A 265 36.99 -16.18 18.31
N GLU A 266 37.87 -15.33 17.74
CA GLU A 266 39.32 -15.52 17.78
C GLU A 266 39.96 -15.15 19.15
N ASN A 267 39.16 -14.99 20.22
CA ASN A 267 39.64 -14.84 21.61
C ASN A 267 39.16 -15.98 22.50
#